data_AF-A0A6A4VN44-F1
#
_entry.id   AF-A0A6A4VN44-F1
#
_cell.length_a   1.000
_cell.length_b   1.000
_cell.length_c   1.000
_cell.angle_alpha   90.00
_cell.angle_beta   90.00
_cell.angle_gamma   90.00
#
_symmetry.space_group_name_H-M   'P 1'
#
loop_
_entity.id
_entity.type
_entity.pdbx_description
1 polymer ?
#
loop_
_entity_poly.entity_id
_entity_poly.type
_entity_poly.pdbx_seq_one_letter_code
_entity_poly.pdbx_strand_id
1 'polypeptide(L)'
;MESGPWLSLEALASNEARRTKRAVVHLSADLTKNTADFVTVNTSSRTFFVTLGIDDGFLETDPAEWHDDSRYVAAAGKANGITVVNNFAERGVALMEAYNLTLTKDEDQRQYILQVVEAHRGRFPNASKGTVTRHLQ
;
A
#
# COMPACT_ATOMS: atom_id res chain seq x y z
N MET A 1 -20.67 38.62 -2.37
CA MET A 1 -19.53 38.23 -1.52
C MET A 1 -19.85 36.84 -1.02
N GLU A 2 -19.61 35.84 -1.87
CA GLU A 2 -20.04 34.46 -1.63
C GLU A 2 -19.04 33.76 -0.71
N SER A 3 -19.52 33.34 0.46
CA SER A 3 -18.78 32.50 1.40
C SER A 3 -18.75 31.08 0.85
N GLY A 4 -17.57 30.65 0.37
CA GLY A 4 -17.33 29.29 -0.08
C GLY A 4 -17.48 28.26 1.04
N PRO A 5 -17.68 26.97 0.69
CA PRO A 5 -17.93 25.91 1.66
C PRO A 5 -16.60 25.50 2.30
N TRP A 6 -16.25 26.16 3.39
CA TRP A 6 -15.28 25.60 4.33
C TRP A 6 -15.93 24.34 4.91
N LEU A 7 -15.33 23.18 4.64
CA LEU A 7 -15.61 21.94 5.33
C LEU A 7 -15.69 22.25 6.83
N SER A 8 -16.89 22.19 7.40
CA SER A 8 -17.11 22.49 8.82
C SER A 8 -16.12 21.70 9.66
N LEU A 9 -15.52 22.34 10.67
CA LEU A 9 -14.61 21.68 11.62
C LEU A 9 -15.23 20.41 12.24
N GLU A 10 -16.56 20.36 12.35
CA GLU A 10 -17.32 19.17 12.73
C GLU A 10 -17.14 17.98 11.78
N ALA A 11 -17.05 18.21 10.47
CA ALA A 11 -16.87 17.17 9.46
C ALA A 11 -15.46 16.55 9.53
N LEU A 12 -14.44 17.36 9.84
CA LEU A 12 -13.07 16.89 10.07
C LEU A 12 -12.97 16.10 11.39
N ALA A 13 -13.54 16.61 12.48
CA ALA A 13 -13.55 15.93 13.78
C ALA A 13 -14.30 14.58 13.73
N SER A 14 -15.41 14.50 13.00
CA SER A 14 -16.16 13.25 12.81
C SER A 14 -15.41 12.21 11.97
N ASN A 15 -14.61 12.66 10.99
CA ASN A 15 -13.75 11.79 10.19
C ASN A 15 -12.55 11.27 11.00
N GLU A 16 -11.95 12.13 11.83
CA GLU A 16 -10.83 11.76 12.70
C GLU A 16 -11.26 10.76 13.79
N ALA A 17 -12.45 10.93 14.37
CA ALA A 17 -13.05 9.96 15.28
C ALA A 17 -13.39 8.61 14.60
N ARG A 18 -13.74 8.62 13.32
CA ARG A 18 -13.95 7.40 12.51
C ARG A 18 -12.64 6.68 12.15
N ARG A 19 -11.50 7.38 12.14
CA ARG A 19 -10.20 6.82 11.76
C ARG A 19 -9.57 5.97 12.87
N THR A 20 -9.91 6.21 14.13
CA THR A 20 -9.49 5.39 15.28
C THR A 20 -10.55 4.35 15.66
N LYS A 21 -10.88 3.44 14.74
CA LYS A 21 -11.49 2.16 15.15
C LYS A 21 -10.40 1.30 15.76
N ARG A 22 -10.11 1.48 17.04
CA ARG A 22 -9.34 0.49 17.81
C ARG A 22 -10.14 -0.80 17.82
N ALA A 23 -9.63 -1.85 17.18
CA ALA A 23 -10.20 -3.17 17.28
C ALA A 23 -10.07 -3.63 18.75
N VAL A 24 -11.19 -3.76 19.45
CA VAL A 24 -11.22 -4.40 20.76
C VAL A 24 -11.13 -5.90 20.51
N VAL A 25 -9.93 -6.46 20.70
CA VAL A 25 -9.71 -7.90 20.59
C VAL A 25 -10.22 -8.54 21.88
N HIS A 26 -11.28 -9.33 21.77
CA HIS A 26 -11.77 -10.15 22.87
C HIS A 26 -10.86 -11.39 22.97
N LEU A 27 -9.87 -11.35 23.85
CA LEU A 27 -8.91 -12.42 24.04
C LEU A 27 -9.62 -13.58 24.78
N SER A 28 -10.09 -14.58 24.04
CA SER A 28 -10.57 -15.84 24.65
C SER A 28 -9.37 -16.58 25.27
N ALA A 29 -9.55 -17.13 26.47
CA ALA A 29 -8.50 -17.69 27.31
C ALA A 29 -7.74 -18.90 26.72
N ASP A 30 -8.18 -19.45 25.59
CA ASP A 30 -7.50 -20.52 24.87
C ASP A 30 -6.82 -19.96 23.62
N LEU A 31 -5.61 -19.43 23.78
CA LEU A 31 -4.76 -18.95 22.68
C LEU A 31 -3.55 -19.88 22.51
N THR A 32 -3.79 -21.15 22.19
CA THR A 32 -2.74 -22.04 21.65
C THR A 32 -2.54 -21.73 20.17
N LYS A 33 -2.15 -20.48 19.85
CA LYS A 33 -1.79 -20.10 18.48
C LYS A 33 -0.31 -19.79 18.46
N ASN A 34 0.41 -20.50 17.60
CA ASN A 34 1.81 -20.24 17.37
C ASN A 34 1.97 -19.04 16.43
N THR A 35 3.14 -18.41 16.41
CA THR A 35 3.41 -17.32 15.46
C THR A 35 3.32 -17.76 14.01
N ALA A 36 3.68 -19.01 13.71
CA ALA A 36 3.43 -19.64 12.42
C ALA A 36 1.96 -19.54 11.96
N ASP A 37 0.99 -19.58 12.87
CA ASP A 37 -0.45 -19.50 12.53
C ASP A 37 -0.86 -18.10 12.03
N PHE A 38 -0.09 -17.07 12.37
CA PHE A 38 -0.30 -15.70 11.89
C PHE A 38 0.45 -15.42 10.58
N VAL A 39 1.46 -16.23 10.26
CA VAL A 39 2.14 -16.20 8.95
C VAL A 39 1.30 -17.02 7.98
N THR A 40 0.40 -16.35 7.26
CA THR A 40 -0.56 -17.03 6.40
C THR A 40 0.17 -17.84 5.32
N VAL A 41 -0.05 -19.16 5.34
CA VAL A 41 0.59 -20.13 4.43
C VAL A 41 0.34 -19.82 2.94
N ASN A 42 -0.72 -19.09 2.63
CA ASN A 42 -1.17 -18.76 1.27
C ASN A 42 -1.09 -17.25 0.93
N THR A 43 -0.22 -16.49 1.62
CA THR A 43 -0.01 -15.07 1.29
C THR A 43 1.45 -14.80 0.93
N SER A 44 1.68 -13.64 0.33
CA SER A 44 3.00 -13.12 -0.07
C SER A 44 4.04 -13.12 1.05
N SER A 45 3.64 -13.27 2.32
CA SER A 45 4.51 -13.32 3.49
C SER A 45 5.36 -14.60 3.55
N ARG A 46 4.83 -15.78 3.19
CA ARG A 46 5.68 -16.98 3.07
C ARG A 46 6.58 -16.92 1.84
N THR A 47 6.11 -16.29 0.76
CA THR A 47 6.90 -16.09 -0.45
C THR A 47 8.16 -15.25 -0.18
N PHE A 48 8.12 -14.33 0.79
CA PHE A 48 9.30 -13.58 1.23
C PHE A 48 10.44 -14.51 1.67
N PHE A 49 10.16 -15.48 2.55
CA PHE A 49 11.16 -16.41 3.06
C PHE A 49 11.71 -17.30 1.94
N VAL A 50 10.83 -17.84 1.10
CA VAL A 50 11.23 -18.66 -0.06
C VAL A 50 12.10 -17.87 -1.05
N THR A 51 11.70 -16.64 -1.38
CA THR A 51 12.40 -15.80 -2.36
C THR A 51 13.81 -15.44 -1.90
N LEU A 52 13.99 -15.24 -0.59
CA LEU A 52 15.27 -14.87 0.00
C LEU A 52 16.09 -16.07 0.50
N GLY A 53 15.59 -17.29 0.27
CA GLY A 53 16.18 -18.53 0.76
C GLY A 53 16.41 -18.50 2.28
N ILE A 54 15.44 -17.98 3.01
CA ILE A 54 15.44 -17.92 4.48
C ILE A 54 14.71 -19.16 5.00
N ASP A 55 15.32 -19.84 5.97
CA ASP A 55 14.67 -20.90 6.73
C ASP A 55 13.69 -20.27 7.74
N ASP A 56 12.40 -20.56 7.58
CA ASP A 56 11.31 -20.03 8.39
C ASP A 56 10.91 -20.97 9.54
N GLY A 57 11.65 -22.06 9.77
CA GLY A 57 11.36 -23.04 10.83
C GLY A 57 11.41 -22.50 12.26
N PHE A 58 11.99 -21.31 12.49
CA PHE A 58 11.94 -20.62 13.78
C PHE A 58 10.53 -20.09 14.09
N LEU A 59 9.66 -19.88 13.10
CA LEU A 59 8.26 -19.46 13.30
C LEU A 59 7.43 -20.48 14.10
N GLU A 60 7.91 -21.72 14.17
CA GLU A 60 7.27 -22.78 14.96
C GLU A 60 7.70 -22.77 16.44
N THR A 61 8.63 -21.89 16.83
CA THR A 61 9.13 -21.75 18.21
C THR A 61 8.60 -20.48 18.87
N ASP A 62 8.61 -20.43 20.20
CA ASP A 62 8.18 -19.24 20.95
C ASP A 62 9.06 -18.03 20.56
N PRO A 63 8.47 -16.88 20.17
CA PRO A 63 9.21 -15.64 19.90
C PRO A 63 10.18 -15.22 20.98
N ALA A 64 9.91 -15.57 22.24
CA ALA A 64 10.82 -15.31 23.34
C ALA A 64 12.18 -16.01 23.15
N GLU A 65 12.22 -17.15 22.45
CA GLU A 65 13.42 -17.97 22.23
C GLU A 65 14.12 -17.67 20.89
N TRP A 66 13.52 -16.86 20.02
CA TRP A 66 14.06 -16.60 18.67
C TRP A 66 15.46 -16.02 18.68
N HIS A 67 15.82 -15.22 19.69
CA HIS A 67 17.14 -14.61 19.78
C HIS A 67 18.28 -15.63 19.89
N ASP A 68 18.00 -16.82 20.40
CA ASP A 68 18.95 -17.93 20.50
C ASP A 68 18.88 -18.88 19.28
N ASP A 69 17.85 -18.75 18.43
CA ASP A 69 17.69 -19.55 17.22
C ASP A 69 18.58 -19.02 16.08
N SER A 70 19.58 -19.82 15.71
CA SER A 70 20.48 -19.52 14.59
C SER A 70 19.76 -19.20 13.27
N ARG A 71 18.58 -19.80 13.02
CA ARG A 71 17.76 -19.55 11.82
C ARG A 71 17.18 -18.15 11.85
N TYR A 72 16.67 -17.72 13.01
CA TYR A 72 16.17 -16.36 13.20
C TYR A 72 17.30 -15.33 13.06
N VAL A 73 18.46 -15.56 13.70
CA VAL A 73 19.59 -14.62 13.61
C VAL A 73 20.04 -14.45 12.16
N ALA A 74 20.12 -15.54 11.39
CA ALA A 74 20.44 -15.48 9.97
C ALA A 74 19.35 -14.78 9.14
N ALA A 75 18.07 -15.07 9.42
CA ALA A 75 16.93 -14.44 8.79
C ALA A 75 16.90 -12.92 9.04
N ALA A 76 17.11 -12.50 10.29
CA ALA A 76 17.17 -11.11 10.70
C ALA A 76 18.34 -10.38 10.04
N GLY A 77 19.51 -11.01 9.97
CA GLY A 77 20.67 -10.46 9.24
C GLY A 77 20.36 -10.23 7.76
N LYS A 78 19.74 -11.21 7.10
CA LYS A 78 19.29 -11.07 5.70
C LYS A 78 18.26 -9.96 5.54
N ALA A 79 17.23 -9.92 6.39
CA ALA A 79 16.17 -8.93 6.34
C ALA A 79 16.69 -7.50 6.57
N ASN A 80 17.58 -7.30 7.54
CA ASN A 80 18.22 -6.02 7.81
C ASN A 80 19.18 -5.57 6.69
N GLY A 81 19.73 -6.54 5.94
CA GLY A 81 20.54 -6.28 4.75
C GLY A 81 19.73 -5.86 3.52
N ILE A 82 18.40 -6.03 3.54
CA ILE A 82 17.54 -5.53 2.47
C ILE A 82 17.52 -4.01 2.57
N THR A 83 18.20 -3.36 1.64
CA THR A 83 18.09 -1.91 1.53
C THR A 83 16.66 -1.59 1.11
N VAL A 84 15.91 -0.90 1.99
CA VAL A 84 14.66 -0.25 1.61
C VAL A 84 15.02 0.97 0.77
N VAL A 85 15.56 0.70 -0.43
CA VAL A 85 15.76 1.74 -1.42
C VAL A 85 14.37 2.17 -1.81
N ASN A 86 14.15 3.47 -1.83
CA ASN A 86 12.90 4.04 -2.30
C ASN A 86 12.74 3.88 -3.82
N ASN A 87 13.23 2.78 -4.40
CA ASN A 87 13.22 2.49 -5.82
C ASN A 87 11.80 2.55 -6.38
N PHE A 88 10.78 2.18 -5.62
CA PHE A 88 9.39 2.34 -6.05
C PHE A 88 8.95 3.80 -6.14
N ALA A 89 9.29 4.67 -5.17
CA ALA A 89 8.93 6.08 -5.32
C ALA A 89 9.87 6.82 -6.27
N GLU A 90 11.17 6.49 -6.32
CA GLU A 90 12.11 7.01 -7.32
C GLU A 90 11.66 6.65 -8.73
N ARG A 91 11.27 5.39 -8.96
CA ARG A 91 10.66 4.96 -10.23
C ARG A 91 9.31 5.64 -10.48
N GLY A 92 8.52 5.89 -9.45
CA GLY A 92 7.28 6.66 -9.54
C GLY A 92 7.52 8.10 -9.98
N VAL A 93 8.50 8.77 -9.38
CA VAL A 93 8.93 10.13 -9.73
C VAL A 93 9.47 10.15 -11.16
N ALA A 94 10.39 9.25 -11.51
CA ALA A 94 10.96 9.17 -12.85
C ALA A 94 9.87 8.91 -13.92
N LEU A 95 8.86 8.10 -13.60
CA LEU A 95 7.73 7.88 -14.49
C LEU A 95 6.87 9.15 -14.66
N MET A 96 6.59 9.85 -13.56
CA MET A 96 5.85 11.12 -13.61
C MET A 96 6.61 12.17 -14.42
N GLU A 97 7.92 12.31 -14.20
CA GLU A 97 8.79 13.23 -14.94
C GLU A 97 8.82 12.89 -16.43
N ALA A 98 9.06 11.62 -16.77
CA ALA A 98 9.08 11.16 -18.15
C ALA A 98 7.72 11.41 -18.84
N TYR A 99 6.62 11.08 -18.17
CA TYR A 99 5.27 11.28 -18.70
C TYR A 99 4.93 12.76 -18.90
N ASN A 100 5.27 13.60 -17.92
CA ASN A 100 5.07 15.05 -17.99
C ASN A 100 5.78 15.66 -19.20
N LEU A 101 6.93 15.11 -19.61
CA LEU A 101 7.69 15.56 -20.78
C LEU A 101 7.29 14.88 -22.09
N THR A 102 6.45 13.83 -22.05
CA THR A 102 6.10 13.04 -23.25
C THR A 102 5.09 13.75 -24.13
N LEU A 103 4.06 14.39 -23.55
CA LEU A 103 2.98 15.01 -24.32
C LEU A 103 3.33 16.42 -24.81
N THR A 104 3.93 17.23 -23.93
CA THR A 104 4.36 18.58 -24.25
C THR A 104 5.40 19.05 -23.23
N LYS A 105 6.28 19.98 -23.64
CA LYS A 105 7.20 20.70 -22.74
C LYS A 105 6.72 22.11 -22.42
N ASP A 106 5.60 22.52 -23.03
CA ASP A 106 4.98 23.82 -22.84
C ASP A 106 3.96 23.74 -21.70
N GLU A 107 4.15 24.59 -20.67
CA GLU A 107 3.34 24.51 -19.45
C GLU A 107 1.89 24.95 -19.69
N ASP A 108 1.64 25.88 -20.61
CA ASP A 108 0.28 26.34 -20.94
C ASP A 108 -0.50 25.21 -21.62
N GLN A 109 0.13 24.51 -22.57
CA GLN A 109 -0.45 23.31 -23.17
C GLN A 109 -0.68 22.22 -22.13
N ARG A 110 0.27 22.01 -21.21
CA ARG A 110 0.14 21.02 -20.14
C ARG A 110 -1.08 21.31 -19.26
N GLN A 111 -1.24 22.56 -18.85
CA GLN A 111 -2.36 22.98 -18.01
C GLN A 111 -3.70 22.83 -18.75
N TYR A 112 -3.74 23.15 -20.04
CA TYR A 112 -4.92 22.94 -20.87
C TYR A 112 -5.32 21.45 -20.95
N ILE A 113 -4.35 20.56 -21.19
CA ILE A 113 -4.59 19.11 -21.25
C ILE A 113 -5.15 18.59 -19.91
N LEU A 114 -4.60 19.04 -18.78
CA LEU A 114 -5.09 18.65 -17.45
C LEU A 114 -6.55 19.04 -17.25
N GLN A 115 -6.95 20.25 -17.68
CA GLN A 115 -8.34 20.70 -17.62
C GLN A 115 -9.26 19.84 -18.48
N VAL A 116 -8.82 19.47 -19.70
CA VAL A 116 -9.60 18.61 -20.61
C VAL A 116 -9.77 17.20 -20.02
N VAL A 117 -8.71 16.62 -19.46
CA VAL A 117 -8.77 15.29 -18.82
C VAL A 117 -9.73 15.30 -17.63
N GLU A 118 -9.68 16.33 -16.79
CA GLU A 118 -10.56 16.42 -15.62
C GLU A 118 -12.03 16.61 -16.03
N ALA A 119 -12.31 17.47 -17.00
CA ALA A 119 -13.65 17.63 -17.56
C ALA A 119 -14.18 16.31 -18.14
N HIS A 120 -13.33 15.54 -18.82
CA HIS A 120 -13.67 14.22 -19.33
C HIS A 120 -13.97 13.21 -18.21
N ARG A 121 -13.17 13.17 -17.14
CA ARG A 121 -13.41 12.29 -15.98
C ARG A 121 -14.74 12.61 -15.29
N GLY A 122 -15.05 13.90 -15.13
CA GLY A 122 -16.36 14.33 -14.59
C GLY A 122 -17.52 13.90 -15.48
N ARG A 123 -17.36 13.96 -16.81
CA ARG A 123 -18.38 13.52 -17.77
C ARG A 123 -18.52 11.99 -17.85
N PHE A 124 -17.44 11.26 -17.62
CA PHE A 124 -17.37 9.79 -17.72
C PHE A 124 -16.80 9.15 -16.44
N PRO A 125 -17.53 9.20 -15.31
CA PRO A 125 -17.01 8.79 -13.99
C PRO A 125 -16.71 7.29 -13.87
N ASN A 126 -17.29 6.46 -14.73
CA ASN A 126 -17.09 5.00 -14.77
C ASN A 126 -16.26 4.54 -15.96
N ALA A 127 -15.26 5.33 -16.40
CA ALA A 127 -14.32 4.93 -17.45
C ALA A 127 -13.36 3.83 -16.96
N SER A 128 -13.88 2.64 -16.69
CA SER A 128 -13.09 1.44 -16.44
C SER A 128 -12.70 0.79 -17.77
N LYS A 129 -11.64 -0.03 -17.77
CA LYS A 129 -11.23 -0.81 -18.94
C LYS A 129 -12.39 -1.66 -19.50
N GLY A 130 -13.22 -2.20 -18.60
CA GLY A 130 -14.42 -2.97 -18.96
C GLY A 130 -15.57 -2.13 -19.54
N THR A 131 -15.59 -0.82 -19.30
CA THR A 131 -16.57 0.11 -19.87
C THR A 131 -16.23 0.44 -21.32
N VAL A 132 -14.94 0.63 -21.62
CA VAL A 132 -14.45 0.93 -22.99
C VAL A 132 -14.61 -0.28 -23.91
N THR A 133 -14.35 -1.50 -23.43
CA THR A 133 -14.45 -2.72 -24.25
C THR A 133 -15.89 -3.16 -24.54
N ARG A 134 -16.88 -2.67 -23.79
CA ARG A 134 -18.30 -3.07 -23.95
C ARG A 134 -18.99 -2.41 -25.15
N HIS A 135 -18.41 -1.35 -25.72
CA HIS A 135 -18.92 -0.71 -26.95
C HIS A 135 -18.28 -1.25 -28.25
N LEU A 136 -17.41 -2.25 -28.15
CA LEU A 136 -16.72 -2.87 -29.28
C LEU A 136 -17.21 -4.31 -29.57
N GLN A 137 -18.34 -4.71 -28.99
CA GLN A 137 -19.06 -5.96 -29.30
C GLN A 137 -20.42 -5.61 -29.88
#